data_AF-A0A2A4JVR2-F1
#
_entry.id   AF-A0A2A4JVR2-F1
#
_cell.length_a   1.000
_cell.length_b   1.000
_cell.length_c   1.000
_cell.angle_alpha   90.00
_cell.angle_beta   90.00
_cell.angle_gamma   90.00
#
_symmetry.space_group_name_H-M   'P 1'
#
loop_
_entity.id
_entity.type
_entity.pdbx_description
1 polymer ?
#
loop_
_entity_poly.entity_id
_entity_poly.type
_entity_poly.pdbx_seq_one_letter_code
_entity_poly.pdbx_strand_id
1 'polypeptide(L)' 'MKILNVVVFAFFALLLVAVRAIPLTEPRLDIEVIALEEGCVRQGGICVHTDDCDPNNQVHKGDLLCPAQRHLGVTCCYV' A
#
# COMPACT_ATOMS: atom_id res chain seq x y z
N MET A 1 51.92 12.34 -6.09
CA MET A 1 50.57 12.92 -6.29
C MET A 1 49.64 12.05 -7.16
N LYS A 2 50.11 11.39 -8.23
CA LYS A 2 49.26 10.51 -9.06
C LYS A 2 48.68 9.29 -8.31
N ILE A 3 49.48 8.63 -7.49
CA ILE A 3 49.07 7.42 -6.75
C ILE A 3 47.98 7.73 -5.72
N LEU A 4 48.08 8.88 -5.03
CA LEU A 4 47.09 9.33 -4.05
C LEU A 4 45.71 9.53 -4.69
N ASN A 5 45.66 10.15 -5.88
CA ASN A 5 44.40 10.37 -6.60
C ASN A 5 43.73 9.05 -7.01
N VAL A 6 44.51 8.04 -7.40
CA VAL A 6 43.98 6.72 -7.77
C VAL A 6 43.40 6.00 -6.56
N VAL A 7 44.08 6.04 -5.41
CA VAL A 7 43.59 5.42 -4.17
C VAL A 7 42.30 6.08 -3.69
N VAL A 8 42.24 7.42 -3.73
CA VAL A 8 41.03 8.16 -3.37
C VAL A 8 39.87 7.79 -4.30
N PHE A 9 40.12 7.72 -5.61
CA PHE A 9 39.08 7.37 -6.57
C PHE A 9 38.55 5.94 -6.38
N ALA A 10 39.45 4.97 -6.13
CA ALA A 10 39.07 3.59 -5.88
C ALA A 10 38.25 3.43 -4.58
N PHE A 11 38.62 4.17 -3.52
CA PHE A 11 37.87 4.17 -2.26
C PHE A 11 36.46 4.74 -2.43
N PHE A 12 36.33 5.86 -3.17
CA PHE A 12 35.02 6.44 -3.48
C PHE A 12 34.16 5.50 -4.34
N ALA A 13 34.76 4.82 -5.32
CA ALA A 13 34.04 3.85 -6.15
C ALA A 13 33.49 2.67 -5.33
N LEU A 14 34.28 2.13 -4.40
CA LEU A 14 33.85 1.04 -3.51
C LEU A 14 32.74 1.47 -2.54
N LEU A 15 32.84 2.68 -1.99
CA LEU A 15 31.79 3.25 -1.13
C LEU A 15 30.46 3.41 -1.88
N LEU A 16 30.50 3.85 -3.14
CA LEU A 16 29.30 3.98 -3.96
C LEU A 16 28.58 2.65 -4.17
N VAL A 17 29.33 1.57 -4.39
CA VAL A 17 28.77 0.22 -4.54
C VAL A 17 28.16 -0.28 -3.23
N ALA A 18 28.80 -0.04 -2.09
CA ALA A 18 28.29 -0.43 -0.78
C ALA A 18 27.00 0.31 -0.41
N VAL A 19 26.91 1.62 -0.69
CA VAL A 19 25.69 2.42 -0.44
C VAL A 19 24.54 2.01 -1.37
N ARG A 20 24.85 1.52 -2.57
CA ARG A 20 23.87 1.03 -3.55
C ARG A 20 23.45 -0.41 -3.30
N ALA A 21 24.01 -1.11 -2.31
CA ALA A 21 23.51 -2.40 -1.90
C ALA A 21 22.09 -2.21 -1.33
N ILE A 22 21.10 -2.50 -2.16
CA ILE A 22 19.68 -2.39 -1.84
C ILE A 22 19.43 -3.27 -0.61
N PRO A 23 18.91 -2.74 0.52
CA PRO A 23 18.49 -3.61 1.60
C PRO A 23 17.41 -4.55 1.05
N LEU A 24 17.51 -5.85 1.32
CA LEU A 24 16.41 -6.79 1.09
C LEU A 24 15.28 -6.38 2.04
N THR A 25 14.47 -5.42 1.63
CA THR A 25 13.19 -5.12 2.25
C THR A 25 12.32 -6.33 1.99
N GLU A 26 12.12 -7.17 3.00
CA GLU A 26 11.07 -8.18 2.99
C GLU A 26 9.76 -7.49 2.58
N PRO A 27 9.01 -8.03 1.60
CA PRO A 27 7.72 -7.47 1.26
C PRO A 27 6.84 -7.62 2.50
N ARG A 28 6.63 -6.52 3.22
CA ARG A 28 5.56 -6.44 4.19
C ARG A 28 4.28 -6.60 3.39
N LEU A 29 3.68 -7.78 3.50
CA LEU A 29 2.30 -8.00 3.11
C LEU A 29 1.49 -7.26 4.17
N ASP A 30 1.37 -5.94 4.02
CA ASP A 30 0.53 -5.09 4.84
C ASP A 30 -0.91 -5.54 4.56
N ILE A 31 -1.41 -6.48 5.37
CA ILE A 31 -2.80 -6.91 5.33
C ILE A 31 -3.60 -5.72 5.88
N GLU A 32 -4.12 -4.88 4.99
CA GLU A 32 -5.06 -3.83 5.34
C GLU A 32 -6.35 -4.48 5.82
N VAL A 33 -6.56 -4.51 7.14
CA VAL A 33 -7.78 -5.03 7.73
C VAL A 33 -8.87 -3.99 7.56
N ILE A 34 -9.76 -4.20 6.60
CA ILE A 34 -10.93 -3.35 6.42
C ILE A 34 -11.93 -3.66 7.54
N ALA A 35 -12.15 -2.68 8.42
CA ALA A 35 -13.08 -2.83 9.54
C ALA A 35 -14.53 -2.90 9.02
N LEU A 36 -15.35 -3.70 9.70
CA LEU A 36 -16.75 -3.83 9.38
C LEU A 36 -17.55 -2.67 10.00
N GLU A 37 -18.26 -1.92 9.17
CA GLU A 37 -19.02 -0.75 9.61
C GLU A 37 -20.53 -1.05 9.62
N GLU A 38 -21.21 -0.71 10.72
CA GLU A 38 -22.63 -1.05 10.94
C GLU A 38 -23.55 -0.55 9.83
N GLY A 39 -23.24 0.62 9.25
CA GLY A 39 -24.00 1.19 8.14
C GLY A 39 -24.05 0.25 6.94
N CYS A 40 -22.92 -0.34 6.58
CA CYS A 40 -22.81 -1.28 5.46
C CYS A 40 -23.42 -2.65 5.79
N VAL A 41 -23.18 -3.17 7.01
CA VAL A 41 -23.75 -4.44 7.48
C VAL A 41 -25.26 -4.43 7.46
N ARG A 42 -25.88 -3.30 7.85
CA ARG A 42 -27.33 -3.13 7.85
C ARG A 42 -27.95 -3.15 6.45
N GLN A 43 -27.16 -2.88 5.41
CA GLN A 43 -27.58 -3.05 4.02
C GLN A 43 -27.35 -4.47 3.52
N GLY A 44 -26.76 -5.36 4.32
CA GLY A 44 -26.39 -6.72 3.91
C GLY A 44 -25.09 -6.77 3.10
N GLY A 45 -24.19 -5.81 3.31
CA GLY A 45 -22.89 -5.76 2.62
C GLY A 45 -21.70 -5.72 3.57
N ILE A 46 -20.51 -5.69 2.97
CA ILE A 46 -19.22 -5.51 3.65
C ILE A 46 -18.42 -4.38 2.99
N CYS A 47 -17.56 -3.74 3.77
CA CYS A 47 -16.63 -2.74 3.25
C CYS A 47 -15.45 -3.46 2.58
N VAL A 48 -15.19 -3.16 1.32
CA VAL A 48 -14.08 -3.71 0.52
C VAL A 48 -13.46 -2.59 -0.31
N HIS A 49 -12.24 -2.78 -0.81
CA HIS A 49 -11.67 -1.86 -1.79
C HIS A 49 -12.58 -1.75 -3.02
N THR A 50 -12.76 -0.53 -3.56
CA THR A 50 -13.65 -0.29 -4.69
C THR A 50 -13.28 -1.14 -5.90
N ASP A 51 -11.98 -1.42 -6.07
CA ASP A 51 -11.47 -2.24 -7.17
C ASP A 51 -11.82 -3.73 -7.04
N ASP A 52 -12.10 -4.20 -5.82
CA ASP A 52 -12.44 -5.60 -5.53
C ASP A 52 -13.95 -5.87 -5.56
N CYS A 53 -14.79 -4.84 -5.61
CA CYS A 53 -16.24 -4.97 -5.67
C CYS A 53 -16.75 -4.98 -7.12
N ASP A 54 -17.55 -5.99 -7.49
CA ASP A 54 -18.26 -5.99 -8.78
C ASP A 54 -19.16 -4.73 -8.86
N PRO A 55 -19.07 -3.93 -9.94
CA PRO A 55 -19.89 -2.73 -10.09
C PRO A 55 -21.40 -2.96 -9.93
N ASN A 56 -21.90 -4.17 -10.21
CA ASN A 56 -23.31 -4.53 -10.04
C ASN A 56 -23.68 -4.86 -8.58
N ASN A 57 -22.69 -5.12 -7.73
CA ASN A 57 -22.84 -5.45 -6.31
C ASN A 57 -22.56 -4.26 -5.40
N GLN A 58 -22.22 -3.09 -5.95
CA GLN A 58 -22.05 -1.88 -5.16
C GLN A 58 -23.39 -1.43 -4.58
N VAL A 59 -23.43 -1.25 -3.26
CA VAL A 59 -24.60 -0.70 -2.58
C VAL A 59 -24.80 0.75 -3.02
N HIS A 60 -26.05 1.17 -3.21
CA HIS A 60 -26.34 2.57 -3.55
C HIS A 60 -25.78 3.49 -2.46
N LYS A 61 -24.91 4.44 -2.87
CA LYS A 61 -24.15 5.31 -1.95
C LYS A 61 -23.23 4.53 -0.99
N GLY A 62 -22.64 3.43 -1.46
CA GLY A 62 -21.77 2.55 -0.68
C GLY A 62 -20.61 3.27 0.04
N ASP A 63 -20.04 4.29 -0.59
CA ASP A 63 -18.93 5.08 -0.02
C ASP A 63 -19.33 5.86 1.25
N LEU A 64 -20.62 6.11 1.47
CA LEU A 64 -21.15 6.75 2.67
C LEU A 64 -21.42 5.75 3.80
N LEU A 65 -21.42 4.45 3.50
CA LEU A 65 -21.68 3.38 4.45
C LEU A 65 -20.42 2.87 5.15
N CYS A 66 -19.24 3.20 4.59
CA CYS A 66 -17.92 2.91 5.16
C CYS A 66 -17.15 4.23 5.47
N PRO A 67 -17.71 5.16 6.26
CA PRO A 67 -17.15 6.50 6.44
C PRO A 67 -15.77 6.53 7.08
N ALA A 68 -15.46 5.60 8.00
CA ALA A 68 -14.18 5.58 8.70
C ALA A 68 -13.02 5.31 7.73
N GLN A 69 -13.28 4.54 6.68
CA GLN A 69 -12.26 4.02 5.77
C GLN A 69 -12.40 4.54 4.34
N ARG A 70 -13.37 5.43 4.09
CA ARG A 70 -13.61 6.06 2.77
C ARG A 70 -12.35 6.64 2.12
N HIS A 71 -11.45 7.20 2.91
CA HIS A 71 -10.18 7.77 2.45
C HIS A 71 -9.20 6.74 1.87
N LEU A 72 -9.41 5.45 2.16
CA LEU A 72 -8.64 4.33 1.64
C LEU A 72 -9.21 3.78 0.32
N GLY A 73 -10.28 4.38 -0.22
CA GLY A 73 -10.88 3.90 -1.47
C GLY A 73 -11.73 2.64 -1.28
N VAL A 74 -12.40 2.52 -0.13
CA VAL A 74 -13.34 1.42 0.13
C VAL A 74 -14.78 1.83 -0.17
N THR A 75 -15.57 0.85 -0.60
CA THR A 75 -17.01 0.98 -0.81
C THR A 75 -17.76 -0.17 -0.15
N CYS A 76 -19.05 0.02 0.08
CA CYS A 76 -19.92 -1.04 0.59
C CYS A 76 -20.40 -1.92 -0.57
N CYS A 77 -20.07 -3.20 -0.50
CA CYS A 77 -20.40 -4.21 -1.51
C CYS A 77 -21.34 -5.26 -0.92
N TYR A 78 -22.36 -5.68 -1.66
CA TYR A 78 -23.20 -6.80 -1.28
C TYR A 78 -22.40 -8.11 -1.25
N VAL A 79 -22.73 -8.98 -0.28
CA VAL A 79 -22.20 -10.36 -0.18
C VAL A 79 -23.10 -11.37 -0.85
#